data_AF-A0A351Z6T7-F1
#
_entry.id   AF-A0A351Z6T7-F1
#
_cell.length_a   1.000
_cell.length_b   1.000
_cell.length_c   1.000
_cell.angle_alpha   90.00
_cell.angle_beta   90.00
_cell.angle_gamma   90.00
#
_symmetry.space_group_name_H-M   'P 1'
#
loop_
_entity.id
_entity.type
_entity.pdbx_description
1 polymer ?
#
loop_
_entity_poly.entity_id
_entity_poly.type
_entity_poly.pdbx_seq_one_letter_code
_entity_poly.pdbx_strand_id
1 'polypeptide(L)'
;FDVLIREKQYTNRSEALRDLIRRELVQREWQRGSDVAGAITLIYDHHKRDVMSRVTDTQHAFQEAIISTQHIHLDHHNCLEIVAARGKAEEVRKLADALRSIKGVRHATLSMSSTGREIE
;
A
#
# COMPACT_ATOMS: atom_id res chain seq x y z
N PHE A 1 8.52 -8.87 -26.62
CA PHE A 1 8.75 -7.50 -26.11
C PHE A 1 7.76 -6.51 -26.70
N ASP A 2 7.72 -6.28 -28.02
CA ASP A 2 6.83 -5.28 -28.62
C ASP A 2 5.32 -5.57 -28.49
N VAL A 3 4.92 -6.85 -28.46
CA VAL A 3 3.53 -7.25 -28.17
C VAL A 3 3.10 -6.78 -26.78
N LEU A 4 3.93 -7.04 -25.76
CA LEU A 4 3.70 -6.61 -24.38
C LEU A 4 3.66 -5.08 -24.24
N ILE A 5 4.47 -4.35 -25.01
CA ILE A 5 4.47 -2.88 -25.03
C ILE A 5 3.11 -2.35 -25.50
N ARG A 6 2.55 -2.94 -26.58
CA ARG A 6 1.24 -2.55 -27.12
C ARG A 6 0.10 -2.92 -26.16
N GLU A 7 0.16 -4.11 -25.56
CA GLU A 7 -0.83 -4.54 -24.56
C GLU A 7 -0.85 -3.61 -23.34
N LYS A 8 0.32 -3.17 -22.87
CA LYS A 8 0.45 -2.21 -21.77
C LYS A 8 0.29 -0.73 -22.19
N GLN A 9 -0.09 -0.47 -23.43
CA GLN A 9 -0.36 0.88 -23.96
C GLN A 9 0.84 1.85 -23.87
N TYR A 10 2.08 1.34 -23.88
CA TYR A 10 3.25 2.22 -23.97
C TYR A 10 3.42 2.74 -25.40
N THR A 11 3.82 4.01 -25.53
CA THR A 11 4.01 4.66 -26.84
C THR A 11 5.31 4.21 -27.52
N ASN A 12 6.33 3.82 -26.75
CA ASN A 12 7.62 3.37 -27.26
C ASN A 12 8.37 2.47 -26.27
N ARG A 13 9.45 1.83 -26.75
CA ARG A 13 10.30 0.93 -25.96
C ARG A 13 10.99 1.64 -24.78
N SER A 14 11.42 2.89 -24.96
CA SER A 14 12.13 3.67 -23.94
C SER A 14 11.22 4.00 -22.75
N GLU A 15 9.95 4.26 -23.00
CA GLU A 15 8.94 4.46 -21.96
C GLU A 15 8.72 3.18 -21.13
N ALA A 16 8.54 2.04 -21.80
CA ALA A 16 8.38 0.76 -21.13
C ALA A 16 9.61 0.39 -20.28
N LEU A 17 10.82 0.66 -20.79
CA LEU A 17 12.06 0.42 -20.06
C LEU A 17 12.20 1.37 -18.86
N ARG A 18 11.85 2.66 -19.01
CA ARG A 18 11.90 3.64 -17.93
C ARG A 18 10.96 3.26 -16.78
N ASP A 19 9.74 2.83 -17.10
CA ASP A 19 8.79 2.35 -16.09
C ASP A 19 9.30 1.08 -15.38
N LEU A 20 9.91 0.15 -16.12
CA LEU A 20 10.55 -1.03 -15.53
C LEU A 20 11.66 -0.64 -14.54
N ILE A 21 12.55 0.28 -14.93
CA ILE A 21 13.64 0.77 -14.09
C ILE A 21 13.06 1.47 -12.84
N ARG A 22 12.05 2.32 -12.98
CA ARG A 22 11.42 2.99 -11.84
C ARG A 22 10.81 2.01 -10.84
N ARG A 23 10.13 0.96 -11.31
CA ARG A 23 9.63 -0.10 -10.43
C ARG A 23 10.75 -0.80 -9.65
N GLU A 24 11.86 -1.09 -10.32
CA GLU A 24 13.05 -1.67 -9.68
C GLU A 24 13.67 -0.71 -8.65
N LEU A 25 13.75 0.58 -8.94
CA LEU A 25 14.23 1.60 -8.00
C LEU A 25 13.35 1.68 -6.76
N VAL A 26 12.03 1.70 -6.90
CA VAL A 26 11.09 1.62 -5.78
C VAL A 26 11.36 0.37 -4.95
N GLN A 27 11.46 -0.82 -5.56
CA GLN A 27 11.74 -2.05 -4.81
C GLN A 27 13.05 -1.96 -4.02
N ARG A 28 14.09 -1.36 -4.60
CA ARG A 28 15.38 -1.15 -3.93
C ARG A 28 15.30 -0.19 -2.75
N GLU A 29 14.55 0.91 -2.84
CA GLU A 29 14.31 1.79 -1.69
C GLU A 29 13.70 1.01 -0.51
N TRP A 30 12.71 0.17 -0.80
CA TRP A 30 12.04 -0.66 0.20
C TRP A 30 12.98 -1.72 0.79
N GLN A 31 13.84 -2.34 -0.03
CA GLN A 31 14.83 -3.32 0.44
C GLN A 31 15.94 -2.68 1.27
N ARG A 32 16.32 -1.44 0.97
CA ARG A 32 17.36 -0.69 1.69
C ARG A 32 16.89 -0.10 3.03
N GLY A 33 15.60 -0.18 3.35
CA GLY A 33 15.06 0.47 4.54
C GLY A 33 15.00 1.99 4.45
N SER A 34 14.91 2.54 3.23
CA SER A 34 14.81 3.99 3.00
C SER A 34 13.50 4.59 3.55
N ASP A 35 13.40 5.92 3.54
CA ASP A 35 12.12 6.62 3.70
C ASP A 35 11.30 6.42 2.42
N VAL A 36 10.12 5.80 2.55
CA VAL A 36 9.25 5.38 1.44
C VAL A 36 7.83 5.89 1.66
N ALA A 37 7.03 5.86 0.60
CA ALA A 37 5.59 6.10 0.67
C ALA A 37 4.83 4.87 0.16
N GLY A 38 3.60 4.67 0.62
CA GLY A 38 2.77 3.57 0.16
C GLY A 38 1.29 3.75 0.53
N ALA A 39 0.47 2.85 0.03
CA ALA A 39 -0.94 2.78 0.38
C ALA A 39 -1.30 1.34 0.79
N ILE A 40 -1.99 1.17 1.91
CA ILE A 40 -2.48 -0.12 2.36
C ILE A 40 -3.99 -0.14 2.13
N THR A 41 -4.46 -1.08 1.32
CA THR A 41 -5.87 -1.27 1.02
C THR A 41 -6.40 -2.45 1.82
N LEU A 42 -7.43 -2.22 2.63
CA LEU A 42 -8.08 -3.21 3.48
C LEU A 42 -9.52 -3.42 3.04
N ILE A 43 -10.00 -4.67 3.10
CA ILE A 43 -11.43 -4.99 3.07
C ILE A 43 -11.76 -5.76 4.32
N TYR A 44 -12.74 -5.30 5.08
CA TYR A 44 -13.21 -5.99 6.28
C TYR A 44 -14.72 -5.86 6.45
N ASP A 45 -15.27 -6.75 7.27
CA ASP A 45 -16.69 -6.80 7.59
C ASP A 45 -16.95 -6.07 8.91
N HIS A 46 -17.51 -4.86 8.86
CA HIS A 46 -17.66 -4.01 10.05
C HIS A 46 -18.65 -4.54 11.09
N HIS A 47 -19.43 -5.58 10.77
CA HIS A 47 -20.26 -6.29 11.74
C HIS A 47 -19.47 -7.36 12.53
N LYS A 48 -18.25 -7.72 12.09
CA LYS A 48 -17.40 -8.64 12.85
C LYS A 48 -16.94 -7.95 14.13
N ARG A 49 -17.22 -8.62 15.24
CA ARG A 49 -16.89 -8.16 16.58
C ARG A 49 -15.42 -7.73 16.65
N ASP A 50 -15.22 -6.54 17.21
CA ASP A 50 -13.93 -5.91 17.50
C ASP A 50 -13.05 -5.58 16.28
N VAL A 51 -13.46 -5.83 15.03
CA VAL A 51 -12.60 -5.55 13.86
C VAL A 51 -12.28 -4.06 13.74
N MET A 52 -13.29 -3.20 13.91
CA MET A 52 -13.14 -1.75 13.84
C MET A 52 -12.17 -1.25 14.91
N SER A 53 -12.39 -1.65 16.16
CA SER A 53 -11.51 -1.26 17.28
C SER A 53 -10.07 -1.72 17.01
N ARG A 54 -9.87 -2.98 16.63
CA ARG A 54 -8.52 -3.51 16.40
C ARG A 54 -7.80 -2.83 15.24
N VAL A 55 -8.52 -2.47 14.17
CA VAL A 55 -7.97 -1.70 13.05
C VAL A 55 -7.54 -0.33 13.56
N THR A 56 -8.41 0.40 14.25
CA THR A 56 -8.11 1.72 14.82
C THR A 56 -6.96 1.68 15.83
N ASP A 57 -6.95 0.72 16.75
CA ASP A 57 -5.90 0.55 17.76
C ASP A 57 -4.54 0.26 17.10
N THR A 58 -4.53 -0.57 16.05
CA THR A 58 -3.33 -0.81 15.24
C THR A 58 -2.88 0.46 14.55
N GLN A 59 -3.78 1.23 13.94
CA GLN A 59 -3.41 2.49 13.30
C GLN A 59 -2.83 3.50 14.30
N HIS A 60 -3.41 3.62 15.49
CA HIS A 60 -2.87 4.48 16.54
C HIS A 60 -1.45 4.07 16.98
N ALA A 61 -1.16 2.77 17.06
CA ALA A 61 0.19 2.28 17.37
C ALA A 61 1.23 2.64 16.31
N PHE A 62 0.81 2.91 15.07
CA PHE A 62 1.65 3.27 13.93
C PHE A 62 1.38 4.70 13.43
N GLN A 63 0.81 5.58 14.25
CA GLN A 63 0.36 6.92 13.84
C GLN A 63 1.46 7.77 13.16
N GLU A 64 2.73 7.58 13.53
CA GLU A 64 3.86 8.30 12.94
C GLU A 64 4.10 7.93 11.47
N ALA A 65 3.72 6.71 11.07
CA ALA A 65 3.85 6.21 9.71
C ALA A 65 2.60 6.47 8.85
N ILE A 66 1.48 6.88 9.45
CA ILE A 66 0.20 7.09 8.76
C ILE A 66 -0.01 8.58 8.48
N ILE A 67 -0.22 8.91 7.22
CA ILE A 67 -0.57 10.27 6.80
C ILE A 67 -2.07 10.50 6.94
N SER A 68 -2.87 9.55 6.44
CA SER A 68 -4.33 9.63 6.47
C SER A 68 -4.96 8.27 6.17
N THR A 69 -6.23 8.14 6.52
CA THR A 69 -7.07 7.00 6.16
C THR A 69 -8.34 7.47 5.47
N GLN A 70 -8.82 6.69 4.50
CA GLN A 70 -10.11 6.88 3.86
C GLN A 70 -10.93 5.61 4.02
N HIS A 71 -12.13 5.76 4.57
CA HIS A 71 -13.08 4.68 4.78
C HIS A 71 -14.25 4.80 3.80
N ILE A 72 -14.59 3.70 3.13
CA ILE A 72 -15.64 3.63 2.12
C ILE A 72 -16.56 2.45 2.47
N HIS A 73 -17.86 2.71 2.59
CA HIS A 73 -18.87 1.67 2.69
C HIS A 73 -19.12 1.08 1.29
N LEU A 74 -18.77 -0.19 1.10
CA LEU A 74 -19.05 -0.91 -0.17
C LEU A 74 -20.49 -1.43 -0.18
N ASP A 75 -20.93 -1.97 0.94
CA ASP A 75 -22.29 -2.47 1.15
C ASP A 75 -22.62 -2.51 2.66
N HIS A 76 -23.73 -3.18 3.03
CA HIS A 76 -24.18 -3.27 4.41
C HIS A 76 -23.17 -3.95 5.35
N HIS A 77 -22.26 -4.80 4.87
CA HIS A 77 -21.28 -5.50 5.70
C HIS A 77 -19.86 -5.07 5.42
N ASN A 78 -19.51 -4.79 4.16
CA ASN A 78 -18.13 -4.60 3.75
C ASN A 78 -17.73 -3.13 3.73
N CYS A 79 -16.56 -2.87 4.29
CA CYS A 79 -15.87 -1.59 4.18
C CYS A 79 -14.56 -1.79 3.43
N LEU A 80 -14.24 -0.83 2.56
CA LEU A 80 -12.93 -0.65 1.97
C LEU A 80 -12.24 0.48 2.74
N GLU A 81 -11.02 0.26 3.18
CA GLU A 81 -10.21 1.30 3.82
C GLU A 81 -8.87 1.44 3.10
N ILE A 82 -8.45 2.67 2.84
CA ILE A 82 -7.16 2.99 2.23
C ILE A 82 -6.36 3.82 3.23
N VAL A 83 -5.22 3.29 3.66
CA VAL A 83 -4.29 3.94 4.58
C VAL A 83 -3.10 4.46 3.79
N ALA A 84 -2.96 5.78 3.67
CA ALA A 84 -1.78 6.41 3.09
C ALA A 84 -0.67 6.45 4.15
N ALA A 85 0.49 5.88 3.83
CA ALA A 85 1.60 5.74 4.77
C ALA A 85 2.90 6.30 4.19
N ARG A 86 3.74 6.85 5.07
CA ARG A 86 5.10 7.29 4.77
C ARG A 86 6.00 7.08 5.97
N GLY A 87 7.21 6.58 5.75
CA GLY A 87 8.20 6.41 6.79
C GLY A 87 9.25 5.39 6.37
N LYS A 88 9.96 4.83 7.36
CA LYS A 88 10.92 3.74 7.10
C LYS A 88 10.20 2.53 6.50
N ALA A 89 10.78 1.94 5.46
CA ALA A 89 10.16 0.81 4.76
C ALA A 89 9.80 -0.36 5.70
N GLU A 90 10.61 -0.62 6.72
CA GLU A 90 10.33 -1.63 7.72
C GLU A 90 9.07 -1.30 8.54
N GLU A 91 8.90 -0.06 8.98
CA GLU A 91 7.74 0.37 9.76
C GLU A 91 6.44 0.33 8.95
N VAL A 92 6.50 0.75 7.68
CA VAL A 92 5.33 0.66 6.78
C VAL A 92 4.97 -0.81 6.49
N ARG A 93 5.97 -1.71 6.37
CA ARG A 93 5.71 -3.16 6.26
C ARG A 93 5.08 -3.73 7.53
N LYS A 94 5.61 -3.39 8.70
CA LYS A 94 5.05 -3.81 9.99
C LYS A 94 3.61 -3.36 10.15
N LEU A 95 3.28 -2.12 9.79
CA LEU A 95 1.90 -1.63 9.76
C LEU A 95 1.01 -2.49 8.84
N ALA A 96 1.45 -2.73 7.60
CA ALA A 96 0.68 -3.52 6.65
C ALA A 96 0.46 -4.97 7.13
N ASP A 97 1.48 -5.59 7.70
CA ASP A 97 1.42 -6.95 8.24
C ASP A 97 0.54 -7.02 9.49
N ALA A 98 0.64 -6.04 10.38
CA ALA A 98 -0.22 -5.93 11.57
C ALA A 98 -1.69 -5.82 11.17
N LEU A 99 -2.04 -4.91 10.24
CA LEU A 99 -3.39 -4.75 9.73
C LEU A 99 -3.91 -6.03 9.05
N ARG A 100 -3.06 -6.68 8.23
CA ARG A 100 -3.41 -7.95 7.56
C ARG A 100 -3.72 -9.07 8.57
N SER A 101 -3.05 -9.09 9.72
CA SER A 101 -3.21 -10.13 10.74
C SER A 101 -4.50 -10.00 11.57
N ILE A 102 -5.22 -8.89 11.45
CA ILE A 102 -6.44 -8.65 12.22
C ILE A 102 -7.55 -9.61 11.78
N LYS A 103 -8.00 -10.45 12.71
CA LYS A 103 -9.17 -11.32 12.49
C LYS A 103 -10.38 -10.47 12.14
N GLY A 104 -10.95 -10.71 10.95
CA GLY A 104 -12.07 -9.93 10.40
C GLY A 104 -11.68 -9.13 9.15
N VAL A 105 -10.39 -8.90 8.93
CA VAL A 105 -9.85 -8.42 7.65
C VAL A 105 -9.88 -9.55 6.64
N ARG A 106 -10.60 -9.33 5.53
CA ARG A 106 -10.79 -10.28 4.43
C ARG A 106 -9.69 -10.14 3.37
N HIS A 107 -9.21 -8.91 3.16
CA HIS A 107 -8.14 -8.60 2.22
C HIS A 107 -7.30 -7.46 2.75
N ALA A 108 -5.98 -7.55 2.57
CA ALA A 108 -5.05 -6.47 2.84
C ALA A 108 -3.88 -6.52 1.86
N THR A 109 -3.67 -5.46 1.08
CA THR A 109 -2.53 -5.33 0.17
C THR A 109 -1.77 -4.03 0.43
N LEU A 110 -0.46 -4.09 0.24
CA LEU A 110 0.43 -2.94 0.32
C LEU A 110 0.89 -2.58 -1.09
N SER A 111 0.52 -1.38 -1.53
CA SER A 111 1.07 -0.75 -2.72
C SER A 111 2.33 0.01 -2.34
N MET A 112 3.48 -0.52 -2.72
CA MET A 112 4.79 0.08 -2.47
C MET A 112 5.06 1.21 -3.47
N SER A 113 5.49 2.37 -2.99
CA SER A 113 5.85 3.53 -3.80
C SER A 113 7.13 4.20 -3.27
N SER A 114 7.54 5.29 -3.91
CA SER A 114 8.65 6.13 -3.48
C SER A 114 8.13 7.46 -2.92
N THR A 115 8.96 8.14 -2.15
CA THR A 115 8.76 9.57 -1.83
C THR A 115 8.99 10.49 -3.04
N GLY A 116 9.45 9.94 -4.16
CA GLY A 116 9.73 10.65 -5.41
C GLY A 116 11.18 11.15 -5.53
N ARG A 117 11.97 11.06 -4.46
CA ARG A 117 13.32 11.67 -4.41
C ARG A 117 14.40 10.88 -5.15
N GLU A 118 14.29 9.55 -5.23
CA GLU A 118 15.34 8.67 -5.80
C GLU A 118 14.88 7.95 -7.09
N ILE A 119 13.78 8.40 -7.70
CA ILE A 119 13.17 7.76 -8.89
C ILE A 119 13.08 8.68 -10.13
N GLU A 120 13.74 9.84 -10.07
CA GLU A 120 13.89 10.76 -11.21
C GLU A 120 14.83 10.21 -12.30
#